data_AF-A0A7X8BVG7-F1
#
_entry.id   AF-A0A7X8BVG7-F1
#
_cell.length_a   1.000
_cell.length_b   1.000
_cell.length_c   1.000
_cell.angle_alpha   90.00
_cell.angle_beta   90.00
_cell.angle_gamma   90.00
#
_symmetry.space_group_name_H-M   'P 1'
#
loop_
_entity.id
_entity.type
_entity.pdbx_description
1 polymer ?
#
loop_
_entity_poly.entity_id
_entity_poly.type
_entity_poly.pdbx_seq_one_letter_code
_entity_poly.pdbx_strand_id
1 'polypeptide(L)' 'VLKPNSLFREAFSWNSINALIVIALIQTEYGVAIDAEDLRKSKTVQDLYNIVKERYTG' A
#
# COMPACT_ATOMS: atom_id res chain seq x y z
N VAL A 1 -4.53 14.17 8.83
CA VAL A 1 -5.40 13.04 8.41
C VAL A 1 -5.06 12.68 6.98
N LEU A 2 -4.83 11.40 6.67
CA LEU A 2 -4.56 10.92 5.32
C LEU A 2 -5.81 11.04 4.44
N LYS A 3 -5.64 11.53 3.20
CA LYS A 3 -6.70 11.61 2.19
C LYS A 3 -6.40 10.61 1.06
N PRO A 4 -7.40 10.23 0.24
CA PRO A 4 -7.17 9.32 -0.88
C PRO A 4 -6.04 9.76 -1.83
N ASN A 5 -5.93 11.07 -2.08
CA ASN A 5 -4.88 11.66 -2.92
C ASN A 5 -3.57 11.95 -2.18
N SER A 6 -3.47 11.64 -0.89
CA SER A 6 -2.22 11.83 -0.13
C SER A 6 -1.13 10.92 -0.66
N LEU A 7 0.05 11.50 -0.87
CA LEU A 7 1.26 10.74 -1.18
C LEU A 7 1.70 10.01 0.10
N PHE A 8 1.42 8.71 0.17
CA PHE A 8 1.66 7.93 1.40
C PHE A 8 3.15 7.90 1.77
N ARG A 9 4.05 8.05 0.79
CA ARG A 9 5.50 8.12 1.01
C ARG A 9 5.98 9.44 1.63
N GLU A 10 5.16 10.49 1.58
CA GLU A 10 5.46 11.78 2.21
C GLU A 10 4.84 11.88 3.60
N ALA A 11 3.75 11.15 3.84
CA ALA A 11 3.07 11.11 5.12
C ALA A 11 3.83 10.32 6.19
N PHE A 12 4.75 9.44 5.78
CA PHE A 12 5.59 8.62 6.65
C PHE A 12 7.04 8.77 6.20
N SER A 13 8.02 8.65 7.12
CA SER A 13 9.46 8.67 6.79
C SER A 13 9.86 7.47 5.92
N TRP A 14 9.52 7.51 4.63
CA TRP A 14 9.56 6.35 3.75
C TRP A 14 10.98 5.81 3.58
N ASN A 15 11.13 4.51 3.74
CA ASN A 15 12.36 3.76 3.52
C ASN A 15 12.02 2.32 3.11
N SER A 16 13.04 1.50 2.80
CA SER A 16 12.83 0.11 2.39
C SER A 16 12.14 -0.75 3.45
N ILE A 17 12.36 -0.46 4.74
CA ILE A 17 11.72 -1.19 5.85
C ILE A 17 10.22 -0.88 5.87
N ASN A 18 9.84 0.39 5.73
CA ASN A 18 8.43 0.80 5.68
C ASN A 18 7.69 0.21 4.48
N ALA A 19 8.36 0.04 3.35
CA ALA A 19 7.79 -0.68 2.20
C ALA A 19 7.44 -2.13 2.57
N LEU A 20 8.35 -2.84 3.23
CA LEU A 20 8.12 -4.22 3.68
C LEU A 20 7.01 -4.30 4.74
N ILE A 21 6.96 -3.34 5.68
CA ILE A 21 5.90 -3.27 6.69
C ILE A 21 4.53 -3.10 6.04
N VAL A 22 4.40 -2.22 5.04
CA VAL A 22 3.13 -2.03 4.31
C VAL A 22 2.70 -3.30 3.58
N ILE A 23 3.62 -3.99 2.91
CA ILE A 23 3.35 -5.28 2.26
C ILE A 23 2.84 -6.30 3.28
N ALA A 24 3.58 -6.49 4.38
CA ALA A 24 3.24 -7.45 5.42
C ALA A 24 1.88 -7.14 6.08
N LEU A 25 1.60 -5.86 6.34
CA LEU A 25 0.33 -5.41 6.89
C LEU A 25 -0.83 -5.76 5.96
N ILE A 26 -0.72 -5.44 4.67
CA ILE A 26 -1.79 -5.71 3.70
C ILE A 26 -2.05 -7.21 3.57
N GLN A 27 -0.99 -8.02 3.54
CA GLN A 27 -1.10 -9.48 3.50
C GLN A 27 -1.76 -10.04 4.77
N THR A 28 -1.45 -9.47 5.93
CA THR A 28 -1.96 -9.96 7.22
C THR A 28 -3.42 -9.58 7.45
N GLU A 29 -3.79 -8.33 7.15
CA GLU A 29 -5.14 -7.80 7.43
C GLU A 29 -6.16 -8.19 6.35
N TYR A 30 -5.73 -8.27 5.08
CA TYR A 30 -6.64 -8.46 3.95
C TYR A 30 -6.39 -9.76 3.18
N GLY A 31 -5.36 -10.54 3.51
CA GLY A 31 -5.00 -11.75 2.75
C GLY A 31 -4.53 -11.47 1.32
N VAL A 32 -4.25 -10.21 0.98
CA VAL A 32 -3.84 -9.79 -0.37
C VAL A 32 -2.32 -9.71 -0.45
N ALA A 33 -1.74 -10.43 -1.41
CA ALA A 33 -0.33 -10.31 -1.73
C ALA A 33 -0.08 -9.12 -2.67
N ILE A 34 0.79 -8.19 -2.24
CA ILE A 34 1.34 -7.12 -3.06
C ILE A 34 2.87 -7.19 -3.05
N ASP A 35 3.50 -6.72 -4.12
CA ASP A 35 4.96 -6.73 -4.24
C ASP A 35 5.56 -5.31 -4.26
N ALA A 36 6.90 -5.24 -4.37
CA ALA A 36 7.62 -3.98 -4.44
C ALA A 36 7.31 -3.18 -5.71
N GLU A 37 6.92 -3.85 -6.80
CA GLU A 37 6.54 -3.20 -8.06
C GLU A 37 5.16 -2.54 -7.96
N ASP A 38 4.19 -3.20 -7.33
CA ASP A 38 2.88 -2.65 -6.99
C ASP A 38 3.02 -1.37 -6.16
N LEU A 39 3.86 -1.40 -5.12
CA LEU A 39 4.18 -0.23 -4.32
C LEU A 39 4.87 0.87 -5.13
N ARG A 40 5.76 0.52 -6.06
CA ARG A 40 6.50 1.47 -6.90
C ARG A 40 5.57 2.19 -7.89
N LYS A 41 4.57 1.49 -8.42
CA LYS A 41 3.55 2.07 -9.32
C LYS A 41 2.53 2.92 -8.56
N SER A 42 2.30 2.62 -7.28
CA SER A 42 1.38 3.36 -6.41
C SER A 42 2.02 4.64 -5.87
N LYS A 43 1.32 5.77 -5.99
CA LYS A 43 1.77 7.06 -5.45
C LYS A 43 0.89 7.51 -4.29
N THR A 44 -0.40 7.24 -4.38
CA THR A 44 -1.41 7.72 -3.46
C THR A 44 -2.01 6.60 -2.61
N VAL A 45 -2.68 6.97 -1.52
CA VAL A 45 -3.45 6.01 -0.70
C VAL A 45 -4.54 5.33 -1.55
N GLN A 46 -5.16 6.07 -2.48
CA GLN A 46 -6.17 5.53 -3.39
C GLN A 46 -5.61 4.44 -4.30
N ASP A 47 -4.37 4.57 -4.79
CA ASP A 47 -3.75 3.55 -5.65
C ASP A 47 -3.60 2.23 -4.89
N LEU A 48 -3.10 2.29 -3.66
CA LEU A 48 -2.96 1.11 -2.80
C LEU A 48 -4.32 0.47 -2.51
N TYR A 49 -5.34 1.28 -2.21
CA TYR A 49 -6.69 0.81 -1.99
C TYR A 49 -7.24 0.08 -3.23
N ASN A 50 -7.04 0.62 -4.43
CA ASN A 50 -7.53 0.00 -5.66
C ASN A 50 -6.87 -1.37 -5.91
N ILE A 51 -5.55 -1.47 -5.74
CA ILE A 51 -4.81 -2.74 -5.89
C ILE A 51 -5.35 -3.78 -4.91
N VAL A 52 -5.51 -3.39 -3.64
CA VAL A 52 -6.05 -4.30 -2.63
C VAL A 52 -7.47 -4.71 -3.01
N LYS A 53 -8.33 -3.76 -3.38
CA LYS A 53 -9.72 -4.03 -3.75
C LYS A 53 -9.85 -4.97 -4.95
N GLU A 54 -9.02 -4.81 -5.99
CA GLU A 54 -9.04 -5.66 -7.18
C GLU A 54 -8.62 -7.10 -6.89
N ARG A 55 -7.70 -7.29 -5.95
CA ARG A 55 -7.16 -8.60 -5.58
C ARG A 55 -7.83 -9.22 -4.35
N TYR A 56 -8.62 -8.45 -3.63
CA TYR A 56 -9.34 -8.91 -2.46
C TYR A 56 -10.46 -9.86 -2.90
N THR A 57 -10.21 -11.15 -2.77
CA THR A 57 -11.20 -12.22 -2.89
C THR A 57 -11.74 -12.54 -1.50
N GLY A 58 -12.60 -11.66 -0.98
CA GLY A 58 -13.46 -11.93 0.16
C GLY A 58 -14.77 -12.57 -0.27
#